data_AF-A0A0E3ZH44-F1
#
_entry.id   AF-A0A0E3ZH44-F1
#
_cell.length_a   1.000
_cell.length_b   1.000
_cell.length_c   1.000
_cell.angle_alpha   90.00
_cell.angle_beta   90.00
_cell.angle_gamma   90.00
#
_symmetry.space_group_name_H-M   'P 1'
#
loop_
_entity.id
_entity.type
_entity.pdbx_description
1 polymer ?
#
loop_
_entity_poly.entity_id
_entity_poly.type
_entity_poly.pdbx_seq_one_letter_code
_entity_poly.pdbx_strand_id
1 'polypeptide(L)'
;MKILRGISKATLIIVACFALVYLSFCLIRQVRITDEPTELHTNYFKILYRGILKEEAAAIASSLESNYASIRTTLEAPLHDTIAVFIHPTQEQFNDATGLLNSTANGTSRGPLAFHLKYETWYNSVFPQDMEKVAVHEFTHCIQLNILIQEALDKAENTNSPGFDKNFEEQFATNYPQWL
;
A
#
# COMPACT_ATOMS: atom_id res chain seq x y z
N MET A 1 10.93 8.58 -51.58
CA MET A 1 11.04 7.16 -51.12
C MET A 1 12.29 6.84 -50.30
N LYS A 2 13.53 7.20 -50.71
CA LYS A 2 14.76 6.87 -49.95
C LYS A 2 14.79 7.47 -48.53
N ILE A 3 14.35 8.72 -48.38
CA ILE A 3 14.29 9.42 -47.07
C ILE A 3 13.28 8.74 -46.13
N LEU A 4 12.07 8.41 -46.61
CA LEU A 4 11.08 7.65 -45.82
C LEU A 4 11.61 6.27 -45.37
N ARG A 5 12.36 5.56 -46.22
CA ARG A 5 12.99 4.28 -45.86
C ARG A 5 14.11 4.46 -44.83
N GLY A 6 14.85 5.57 -44.88
CA GLY A 6 15.87 5.91 -43.88
C GLY A 6 15.25 6.22 -42.51
N ILE A 7 14.19 7.01 -42.48
CA ILE A 7 13.42 7.33 -41.26
C ILE A 7 12.83 6.06 -40.66
N SER A 8 12.19 5.21 -41.47
CA SER A 8 11.62 3.93 -41.01
C SER A 8 12.66 2.99 -40.40
N LYS A 9 13.86 2.89 -40.98
CA LYS A 9 14.96 2.09 -40.39
C LYS A 9 15.47 2.67 -39.08
N ALA A 10 15.62 4.00 -38.99
CA ALA A 10 16.04 4.66 -37.77
C ALA A 10 15.02 4.46 -36.64
N THR A 11 13.72 4.61 -36.93
CA THR A 11 12.65 4.33 -35.96
C THR A 11 12.68 2.88 -35.48
N LEU A 12 12.86 1.91 -36.38
CA LEU A 12 12.94 0.50 -36.01
C LEU A 12 14.13 0.23 -35.07
N ILE A 13 15.30 0.81 -35.35
CA ILE A 13 16.49 0.68 -34.50
C ILE A 13 16.23 1.26 -33.11
N ILE A 14 15.62 2.45 -33.04
CA ILE A 14 15.28 3.09 -31.76
C ILE A 14 14.33 2.21 -30.94
N VAL A 15 13.27 1.69 -31.56
CA VAL A 15 12.31 0.78 -30.89
C VAL A 15 13.01 -0.49 -30.42
N ALA A 16 13.90 -1.07 -31.23
CA ALA A 16 14.66 -2.27 -30.85
C ALA A 16 15.60 -1.98 -29.67
N CYS A 17 16.26 -0.83 -29.63
CA CYS A 17 17.09 -0.42 -28.49
C CYS A 17 16.25 -0.26 -27.21
N PHE A 18 15.09 0.40 -27.27
CA PHE A 18 14.19 0.51 -26.12
C PHE A 18 13.69 -0.86 -25.65
N ALA A 19 13.34 -1.76 -26.58
CA ALA A 19 12.92 -3.11 -26.24
C ALA A 19 14.04 -3.91 -25.54
N LEU A 20 15.29 -3.79 -26.01
CA LEU A 20 16.44 -4.43 -25.38
C LEU A 20 16.72 -3.89 -23.97
N VAL A 21 16.62 -2.57 -23.78
CA VAL A 21 16.77 -1.94 -22.45
C VAL A 21 15.67 -2.41 -21.51
N TYR A 22 14.42 -2.43 -21.97
CA TYR A 22 13.28 -2.93 -21.19
C TYR A 22 13.47 -4.39 -20.78
N LEU A 23 13.79 -5.27 -21.72
CA LEU A 23 14.03 -6.70 -21.44
C LEU A 23 15.19 -6.91 -20.46
N SER A 24 16.29 -6.17 -20.63
CA SER A 24 17.44 -6.24 -19.70
C SER A 24 17.03 -5.84 -18.30
N PHE A 25 16.22 -4.78 -18.16
CA PHE A 25 15.71 -4.36 -16.86
C PHE A 25 14.77 -5.42 -16.25
N CYS A 26 13.88 -6.01 -17.04
CA CYS A 26 12.98 -7.08 -16.58
C CYS A 26 13.77 -8.27 -16.00
N LEU A 27 14.84 -8.69 -16.67
CA LEU A 27 15.70 -9.77 -16.21
C LEU A 27 16.43 -9.41 -14.92
N ILE A 28 17.01 -8.20 -14.84
CA ILE A 28 17.69 -7.73 -13.62
C ILE A 28 16.71 -7.70 -12.45
N ARG A 29 15.48 -7.23 -12.67
CA ARG A 29 14.45 -7.18 -11.63
C ARG A 29 14.10 -8.58 -11.12
N GLN A 30 13.88 -9.54 -12.01
CA GLN A 30 13.55 -10.92 -11.62
C GLN A 30 14.58 -11.55 -10.68
N VAL A 31 15.87 -11.20 -10.83
CA VAL A 31 16.94 -11.71 -9.95
C VAL A 31 17.02 -10.96 -8.61
N ARG A 32 16.54 -9.72 -8.56
CA ARG A 32 16.64 -8.86 -7.37
C ARG A 32 15.40 -8.85 -6.49
N ILE A 33 14.25 -9.29 -7.02
CA ILE A 33 13.03 -9.44 -6.24
C ILE A 33 13.23 -10.56 -5.21
N THR A 34 12.73 -10.33 -4.00
CA THR A 34 12.63 -11.39 -2.99
C THR A 34 11.24 -12.03 -3.07
N ASP A 35 11.17 -13.29 -3.49
CA ASP A 35 9.91 -14.04 -3.49
C ASP A 35 9.52 -14.53 -2.09
N GLU A 36 10.51 -14.67 -1.20
CA GLU A 36 10.30 -15.02 0.20
C GLU A 36 9.72 -13.83 1.00
N PRO A 37 8.74 -14.08 1.90
CA PRO A 37 8.25 -13.06 2.81
C PRO A 37 9.40 -12.42 3.61
N THR A 38 9.55 -11.11 3.46
CA THR A 38 10.60 -10.32 4.08
C THR A 38 9.99 -9.19 4.91
N GLU A 39 10.70 -8.77 5.95
CA GLU A 39 10.28 -7.64 6.79
C GLU A 39 11.34 -6.53 6.84
N LEU A 40 10.85 -5.30 6.93
CA LEU A 40 11.64 -4.10 7.20
C LEU A 40 10.98 -3.36 8.36
N HIS A 41 11.75 -3.14 9.43
CA HIS A 41 11.27 -2.44 10.63
C HIS A 41 11.81 -1.01 10.65
N THR A 42 10.93 -0.08 11.03
CA THR A 42 11.26 1.32 11.29
C THR A 42 10.80 1.70 12.71
N ASN A 43 10.76 3.00 13.03
CA ASN A 43 10.36 3.44 14.37
C ASN A 43 8.87 3.17 14.64
N TYR A 44 8.02 3.43 13.65
CA TYR A 44 6.57 3.39 13.78
C TYR A 44 5.89 2.36 12.87
N PHE A 45 6.64 1.74 11.95
CA PHE A 45 6.09 0.81 10.98
C PHE A 45 6.86 -0.52 10.91
N LYS A 46 6.12 -1.57 10.59
CA LYS A 46 6.64 -2.88 10.19
C LYS A 46 6.16 -3.18 8.78
N ILE A 47 7.06 -3.14 7.79
CA ILE A 47 6.73 -3.40 6.39
C ILE A 47 6.97 -4.88 6.08
N LEU A 48 5.92 -5.62 5.78
CA LEU A 48 5.96 -7.00 5.33
C LEU A 48 5.76 -7.02 3.81
N TYR A 49 6.74 -7.54 3.08
CA TYR A 49 6.72 -7.50 1.61
C TYR A 49 7.28 -8.78 0.99
N ARG A 50 6.81 -9.06 -0.22
CA ARG A 50 7.34 -10.09 -1.13
C ARG A 50 7.07 -9.67 -2.57
N GLY A 51 7.81 -10.22 -3.52
CA GLY A 51 7.59 -9.96 -4.94
C GLY A 51 7.94 -8.54 -5.40
N ILE A 52 8.63 -7.76 -4.56
CA ILE A 52 9.07 -6.39 -4.83
C ILE A 52 10.55 -6.21 -4.42
N LEU A 53 11.17 -5.13 -4.88
CA LEU A 53 12.55 -4.81 -4.50
C LEU A 53 12.61 -4.28 -3.06
N LYS A 54 13.69 -4.56 -2.36
CA LYS A 54 13.93 -4.03 -1.01
C LYS A 54 13.93 -2.49 -1.00
N GLU A 55 14.48 -1.87 -2.04
CA GLU A 55 14.53 -0.41 -2.15
C GLU A 55 13.14 0.21 -2.36
N GLU A 56 12.22 -0.53 -3.00
CA GLU A 56 10.82 -0.12 -3.16
C GLU A 56 10.07 -0.15 -1.83
N ALA A 57 10.26 -1.23 -1.05
CA ALA A 57 9.73 -1.32 0.32
C ALA A 57 10.31 -0.21 1.21
N ALA A 58 11.60 0.08 1.08
CA ALA A 58 12.28 1.13 1.85
C ALA A 58 11.78 2.54 1.48
N ALA A 59 11.46 2.80 0.21
CA ALA A 59 10.88 4.08 -0.21
C ALA A 59 9.51 4.32 0.43
N ILE A 60 8.64 3.30 0.43
CA ILE A 60 7.35 3.34 1.13
C ILE A 60 7.55 3.60 2.63
N ALA A 61 8.47 2.86 3.26
CA ALA A 61 8.77 3.03 4.68
C ALA A 61 9.24 4.45 5.02
N SER A 62 10.15 5.01 4.20
CA SER A 62 10.65 6.37 4.35
C SER A 62 9.54 7.41 4.20
N SER A 63 8.64 7.22 3.22
CA SER A 63 7.50 8.11 3.01
C SER A 63 6.57 8.10 4.23
N LEU A 64 6.24 6.93 4.75
CA LEU A 64 5.43 6.76 5.95
C LEU A 64 6.06 7.42 7.19
N GLU A 65 7.33 7.13 7.47
CA GLU A 65 8.05 7.73 8.59
C GLU A 65 8.10 9.27 8.50
N SER A 66 8.35 9.80 7.30
CA SER A 66 8.41 11.26 7.09
C SER A 66 7.07 11.97 7.31
N ASN A 67 5.95 11.26 7.11
CA ASN A 67 4.60 11.81 7.29
C ASN A 67 3.99 11.50 8.67
N TYR A 68 4.58 10.56 9.42
CA TYR A 68 4.03 10.07 10.70
C TYR A 68 3.70 11.20 11.68
N ALA A 69 4.69 12.03 12.00
CA ALA A 69 4.54 13.09 13.00
C ALA A 69 3.50 14.14 12.55
N SER A 70 3.51 14.50 11.26
CA SER A 70 2.58 15.49 10.73
C SER A 70 1.14 14.99 10.81
N ILE A 71 0.86 13.79 10.28
CA ILE A 71 -0.49 13.22 10.28
C ILE A 71 -1.03 13.08 11.69
N ARG A 72 -0.23 12.53 12.60
CA ARG A 72 -0.64 12.35 14.00
C ARG A 72 -0.91 13.64 14.73
N THR A 73 -0.05 14.64 14.55
CA THR A 73 -0.21 15.94 15.21
C THR A 73 -1.43 16.67 14.65
N THR A 74 -1.60 16.67 13.32
CA THR A 74 -2.74 17.34 12.67
C THR A 74 -4.08 16.72 13.04
N LEU A 75 -4.14 15.40 13.17
CA LEU A 75 -5.38 14.69 13.53
C LEU A 75 -5.55 14.52 15.04
N GLU A 76 -4.64 15.06 15.86
CA GLU A 76 -4.64 14.91 17.32
C GLU A 76 -4.77 13.44 17.77
N ALA A 77 -4.13 12.54 17.01
CA ALA A 77 -4.35 11.11 17.14
C ALA A 77 -3.75 10.52 18.43
N PRO A 78 -4.44 9.57 19.09
CA PRO A 78 -3.93 8.88 20.28
C PRO A 78 -2.66 8.08 19.96
N LEU A 79 -1.85 7.82 20.99
CA LEU A 79 -0.70 6.93 20.87
C LEU A 79 -1.17 5.53 20.45
N HIS A 80 -0.45 4.92 19.51
CA HIS A 80 -0.72 3.59 19.00
C HIS A 80 0.59 2.83 18.85
N ASP A 81 0.50 1.50 18.82
CA ASP A 81 1.62 0.61 18.60
C ASP A 81 2.13 0.68 17.15
N THR A 82 3.24 0.01 16.87
CA THR A 82 3.78 -0.12 15.51
C THR A 82 2.71 -0.61 14.52
N ILE A 83 2.56 0.09 13.39
CA ILE A 83 1.59 -0.27 12.35
C ILE A 83 2.22 -1.25 11.36
N ALA A 84 1.53 -2.36 11.11
CA ALA A 84 1.92 -3.33 10.10
C ALA A 84 1.47 -2.88 8.69
N VAL A 85 2.37 -2.97 7.72
CA VAL A 85 2.10 -2.63 6.32
C VAL A 85 2.37 -3.86 5.48
N PHE A 86 1.32 -4.41 4.87
CA PHE A 86 1.43 -5.60 4.03
C PHE A 86 1.45 -5.22 2.55
N ILE A 87 2.55 -5.53 1.86
CA ILE A 87 2.71 -5.21 0.44
C ILE A 87 2.55 -6.47 -0.41
N HIS A 88 1.58 -6.44 -1.32
CA HIS A 88 1.19 -7.55 -2.18
C HIS A 88 1.55 -7.24 -3.64
N PRO A 89 2.30 -8.10 -4.34
CA PRO A 89 2.76 -7.84 -5.71
C PRO A 89 1.67 -7.99 -6.78
N THR A 90 0.54 -8.63 -6.44
CA THR A 90 -0.57 -8.92 -7.39
C THR A 90 -1.93 -8.63 -6.75
N GLN A 91 -2.92 -8.32 -7.58
CA GLN A 91 -4.30 -8.08 -7.13
C GLN A 91 -4.92 -9.32 -6.49
N GLU A 92 -4.61 -10.52 -7.00
CA GLU A 92 -5.09 -11.79 -6.45
C GLU A 92 -4.62 -11.95 -5.00
N GLN A 93 -3.32 -11.82 -4.75
CA GLN A 93 -2.77 -11.93 -3.39
C GLN A 93 -3.32 -10.86 -2.44
N PHE A 94 -3.51 -9.63 -2.95
CA PHE A 94 -4.14 -8.56 -2.18
C PHE A 94 -5.59 -8.88 -1.82
N ASN A 95 -6.40 -9.31 -2.80
CA ASN A 95 -7.81 -9.66 -2.59
C ASN A 95 -7.94 -10.84 -1.63
N ASP A 96 -7.10 -11.87 -1.77
CA ASP A 96 -7.08 -13.03 -0.88
C ASP A 96 -6.72 -12.65 0.56
N ALA A 97 -5.68 -11.82 0.74
CA ALA A 97 -5.23 -11.41 2.06
C ALA A 97 -6.22 -10.47 2.77
N THR A 98 -6.99 -9.69 2.02
CA THR A 98 -7.92 -8.69 2.56
C THR A 98 -9.35 -9.22 2.68
N GLY A 99 -9.72 -10.24 1.90
CA GLY A 99 -11.10 -10.72 1.75
C GLY A 99 -11.95 -9.87 0.78
N LEU A 100 -11.34 -8.89 0.10
CA LEU A 100 -12.02 -8.01 -0.87
C LEU A 100 -12.13 -8.68 -2.25
N LEU A 101 -13.09 -9.60 -2.38
CA LEU A 101 -13.31 -10.33 -3.64
C LEU A 101 -13.61 -9.37 -4.80
N ASN A 102 -12.91 -9.55 -5.92
CA ASN A 102 -13.03 -8.74 -7.14
C ASN A 102 -12.74 -7.23 -6.98
N SER A 103 -12.05 -6.84 -5.91
CA SER A 103 -11.64 -5.44 -5.74
C SER A 103 -10.55 -5.04 -6.73
N THR A 104 -10.59 -3.78 -7.14
CA THR A 104 -9.55 -3.09 -7.91
C THR A 104 -8.82 -2.04 -7.07
N ALA A 105 -9.01 -2.05 -5.75
CA ALA A 105 -8.35 -1.12 -4.84
C ALA A 105 -6.84 -1.35 -4.81
N ASN A 106 -6.10 -0.25 -4.60
CA ASN A 106 -4.64 -0.28 -4.49
C ASN A 106 -4.17 -0.30 -3.03
N GLY A 107 -5.09 -0.10 -2.09
CA GLY A 107 -4.84 -0.13 -0.68
C GLY A 107 -6.13 -0.38 0.09
N THR A 108 -6.00 -0.81 1.34
CA THR A 108 -7.10 -0.86 2.30
C THR A 108 -6.56 -0.94 3.73
N SER A 109 -7.13 -0.14 4.63
CA SER A 109 -7.00 -0.34 6.06
C SER A 109 -7.85 -1.53 6.51
N ARG A 110 -7.23 -2.55 7.13
CA ARG A 110 -7.93 -3.72 7.71
C ARG A 110 -7.84 -3.73 9.23
N GLY A 111 -7.81 -2.53 9.81
CA GLY A 111 -7.83 -2.33 11.26
C GLY A 111 -6.97 -1.14 11.71
N PRO A 112 -7.00 -0.84 13.02
CA PRO A 112 -6.28 0.29 13.60
C PRO A 112 -4.75 0.18 13.48
N LEU A 113 -4.23 -1.05 13.38
CA LEU A 113 -2.79 -1.35 13.45
C LEU A 113 -2.26 -2.02 12.19
N ALA A 114 -3.05 -2.10 11.12
CA ALA A 114 -2.62 -2.74 9.89
C ALA A 114 -3.32 -2.20 8.64
N PHE A 115 -2.55 -2.06 7.57
CA PHE A 115 -3.10 -1.83 6.23
C PHE A 115 -2.35 -2.63 5.16
N HIS A 116 -3.03 -2.83 4.05
CA HIS A 116 -2.58 -3.63 2.93
C HIS A 116 -2.44 -2.75 1.70
N LEU A 117 -1.41 -3.01 0.89
CA LEU A 117 -1.14 -2.32 -0.36
C LEU A 117 -1.03 -3.33 -1.49
N LYS A 118 -1.71 -3.08 -2.60
CA LYS A 118 -1.46 -3.76 -3.88
C LYS A 118 -0.40 -2.94 -4.60
N TYR A 119 0.81 -3.47 -4.67
CA TYR A 119 1.96 -2.76 -5.20
C TYR A 119 1.94 -2.66 -6.71
N GLU A 120 2.06 -1.43 -7.21
CA GLU A 120 2.15 -1.15 -8.63
C GLU A 120 3.44 -0.44 -8.99
N THR A 121 4.00 -0.83 -10.13
CA THR A 121 5.09 -0.17 -10.82
C THR A 121 4.85 -0.28 -12.32
N TRP A 122 5.66 0.40 -13.10
CA TRP A 122 5.66 0.26 -14.55
C TRP A 122 6.01 -1.17 -15.03
N TYR A 123 6.48 -2.05 -14.12
CA TYR A 123 6.72 -3.45 -14.43
C TYR A 123 5.43 -4.28 -14.47
N ASN A 124 4.44 -3.97 -13.62
CA ASN A 124 3.20 -4.74 -13.48
C ASN A 124 1.92 -3.92 -13.77
N SER A 125 2.04 -2.63 -14.11
CA SER A 125 0.94 -1.76 -14.50
C SER A 125 1.37 -0.81 -15.63
N VAL A 126 0.46 -0.55 -16.58
CA VAL A 126 0.68 0.43 -17.67
C VAL A 126 0.62 1.87 -17.14
N PHE A 127 -0.20 2.09 -16.11
CA PHE A 127 -0.38 3.38 -15.45
C PHE A 127 -0.27 3.18 -13.93
N PRO A 128 0.94 2.93 -13.42
CA PRO A 128 1.14 2.61 -12.01
C PRO A 128 0.74 3.79 -11.12
N GLN A 129 0.12 3.49 -9.99
CA GLN A 129 -0.08 4.48 -8.94
C GLN A 129 1.23 4.87 -8.24
N ASP A 130 1.23 6.05 -7.63
CA ASP A 130 2.28 6.49 -6.71
C ASP A 130 2.10 5.78 -5.37
N MET A 131 2.79 4.65 -5.21
CA MET A 131 2.59 3.76 -4.05
C MET A 131 2.99 4.39 -2.71
N GLU A 132 3.87 5.38 -2.71
CA GLU A 132 4.18 6.16 -1.50
C GLU A 132 2.97 6.98 -1.06
N LYS A 133 2.29 7.64 -2.00
CA LYS A 133 1.05 8.37 -1.71
C LYS A 133 -0.08 7.44 -1.29
N VAL A 134 -0.23 6.28 -1.94
CA VAL A 134 -1.23 5.28 -1.54
C VAL A 134 -0.95 4.81 -0.12
N ALA A 135 0.31 4.53 0.23
CA ALA A 135 0.67 4.13 1.60
C ALA A 135 0.32 5.20 2.64
N VAL A 136 0.62 6.47 2.37
CA VAL A 136 0.28 7.59 3.26
C VAL A 136 -1.24 7.78 3.39
N HIS A 137 -1.99 7.56 2.30
CA HIS A 137 -3.44 7.56 2.30
C HIS A 137 -4.02 6.47 3.21
N GLU A 138 -3.57 5.22 3.06
CA GLU A 138 -4.03 4.12 3.92
C GLU A 138 -3.61 4.29 5.38
N PHE A 139 -2.41 4.80 5.63
CA PHE A 139 -1.96 5.16 6.97
C PHE A 139 -2.90 6.20 7.62
N THR A 140 -3.33 7.21 6.86
CA THR A 140 -4.30 8.20 7.33
C THR A 140 -5.61 7.54 7.74
N HIS A 141 -6.09 6.56 6.97
CA HIS A 141 -7.27 5.78 7.33
C HIS A 141 -7.08 4.96 8.62
N CYS A 142 -5.92 4.32 8.82
CA CYS A 142 -5.62 3.65 10.10
C CYS A 142 -5.65 4.63 11.29
N ILE A 143 -5.09 5.82 11.13
CA ILE A 143 -5.10 6.84 12.20
C ILE A 143 -6.52 7.32 12.51
N GLN A 144 -7.32 7.58 11.48
CA GLN A 144 -8.73 7.96 11.66
C GLN A 144 -9.51 6.87 12.41
N LEU A 145 -9.29 5.60 12.06
CA LEU A 145 -9.94 4.48 12.74
C LEU A 145 -9.50 4.38 14.21
N ASN A 146 -8.21 4.61 14.52
CA ASN A 146 -7.73 4.68 15.90
C ASN A 146 -8.44 5.77 16.72
N ILE A 147 -8.65 6.95 16.14
CA ILE A 147 -9.38 8.05 16.80
C ILE A 147 -10.81 7.62 17.09
N LEU A 148 -11.52 7.06 16.10
CA LEU A 148 -12.91 6.63 16.26
C LEU A 148 -13.06 5.52 17.32
N ILE A 149 -12.12 4.57 17.36
CA ILE A 149 -12.09 3.53 18.38
C ILE A 149 -11.87 4.17 19.76
N GLN A 150 -10.92 5.10 19.91
CA GLN A 150 -10.66 5.77 21.18
C GLN A 150 -11.88 6.57 21.66
N GLU A 151 -12.52 7.32 20.77
CA GLU A 151 -13.74 8.07 21.11
C GLU A 151 -14.88 7.14 21.55
N ALA A 152 -15.00 5.97 20.92
CA ALA A 152 -15.99 4.98 21.31
C ALA A 152 -15.68 4.36 22.68
N LEU A 153 -14.40 4.09 22.97
CA LEU A 153 -13.93 3.61 24.27
C LEU A 153 -14.19 4.63 25.38
N ASP A 154 -13.91 5.92 25.13
CA ASP A 154 -14.13 6.99 26.10
C ASP A 154 -15.62 7.19 26.44
N LYS A 155 -16.51 6.91 25.49
CA LYS A 155 -17.96 6.96 25.67
C LYS A 155 -18.52 5.67 26.28
N ALA A 156 -17.80 4.56 26.20
CA ALA A 156 -18.26 3.29 26.73
C ALA A 156 -18.10 3.26 28.26
N GLU A 157 -19.20 3.15 29.00
CA GLU A 157 -19.16 3.00 30.47
C GLU A 157 -18.40 1.74 30.94
N ASN A 158 -18.19 0.76 30.05
CA ASN A 158 -17.44 -0.46 30.34
C ASN A 158 -16.69 -0.98 29.11
N THR A 159 -15.44 -0.54 28.94
CA THR A 159 -14.54 -0.88 27.81
C THR A 159 -14.16 -2.36 27.72
N ASN A 160 -14.38 -3.13 28.80
CA ASN A 160 -14.17 -4.58 28.84
C ASN A 160 -15.45 -5.39 28.58
N SER A 161 -16.52 -4.74 28.10
CA SER A 161 -17.76 -5.43 27.73
C SER A 161 -17.48 -6.40 26.57
N PRO A 162 -17.86 -7.69 26.67
CA PRO A 162 -17.70 -8.69 25.60
C PRO A 162 -18.43 -8.36 24.29
N GLY A 163 -19.12 -7.21 24.20
CA GLY A 163 -19.83 -6.74 23.03
C GLY A 163 -19.37 -5.39 22.48
N PHE A 164 -18.27 -4.80 22.99
CA PHE A 164 -17.78 -3.52 22.49
C PHE A 164 -17.47 -3.58 20.99
N ASP A 165 -16.62 -4.52 20.56
CA ASP A 165 -16.22 -4.65 19.15
C ASP A 165 -17.43 -4.80 18.23
N LYS A 166 -18.37 -5.69 18.58
CA LYS A 166 -19.58 -5.90 17.78
C LYS A 166 -20.43 -4.62 17.69
N ASN A 167 -20.63 -3.92 18.80
CA ASN A 167 -21.41 -2.69 18.83
C ASN A 167 -20.70 -1.56 18.06
N PHE A 168 -19.38 -1.47 18.17
CA PHE A 168 -18.57 -0.53 17.41
C PHE A 168 -18.70 -0.80 15.91
N GLU A 169 -18.53 -2.04 15.46
CA GLU A 169 -18.66 -2.43 14.05
C GLU A 169 -20.06 -2.14 13.50
N GLU A 170 -21.13 -2.44 14.26
CA GLU A 170 -22.51 -2.13 13.85
C GLU A 170 -22.76 -0.62 13.71
N GLN A 171 -22.28 0.19 14.66
CA GLN A 171 -22.38 1.64 14.59
C GLN A 171 -21.49 2.23 13.49
N PHE A 172 -20.30 1.70 13.31
CA PHE A 172 -19.34 2.12 12.30
C PHE A 172 -19.91 1.87 10.90
N ALA A 173 -20.45 0.67 10.64
CA ALA A 173 -21.13 0.34 9.39
C ALA A 173 -22.32 1.26 9.09
N THR A 174 -23.07 1.65 10.13
CA THR A 174 -24.23 2.54 10.00
C THR A 174 -23.82 3.98 9.68
N ASN A 175 -22.78 4.49 10.36
CA ASN A 175 -22.36 5.88 10.27
C ASN A 175 -21.39 6.14 9.10
N TYR A 176 -20.64 5.12 8.69
CA TYR A 176 -19.60 5.21 7.66
C TYR A 176 -19.78 4.11 6.59
N PRO A 177 -20.94 4.02 5.91
CA PRO A 177 -21.23 2.95 4.97
C PRO A 177 -20.32 2.94 3.72
N GLN A 178 -19.59 4.04 3.47
CA GLN A 178 -18.64 4.14 2.36
C GLN A 178 -17.25 3.55 2.69
N TRP A 179 -17.00 3.20 3.96
CA TRP A 179 -15.74 2.63 4.42
C TRP A 179 -15.67 1.11 4.21
N LEU A 180 -16.83 0.46 4.14
CA LEU A 180 -17.00 -0.99 4.04
C LEU A 180 -17.18 -1.48 2.60
#